data_AF-A0A951TI30-F1
#
_entry.id   AF-A0A951TI30-F1
#
_cell.length_a   1.000
_cell.length_b   1.000
_cell.length_c   1.000
_cell.angle_alpha   90.00
_cell.angle_beta   90.00
_cell.angle_gamma   90.00
#
_symmetry.space_group_name_H-M   'P 1'
#
loop_
_entity.id
_entity.type
_entity.pdbx_description
1 polymer ?
#
loop_
_entity_poly.entity_id
_entity_poly.type
_entity_poly.pdbx_seq_one_letter_code
_entity_poly.pdbx_strand_id
1 'polypeptide(L)'
;MKDNNYIPENANPIKKDKKRKPSKESKKRTDSIAQIMNGDFLTKDFVLNNLNYIFFLIFLMVLIVSKGYYVTQLTNDISDTEKNLRNINADYVETKAKLEEMTRRSEMIKRLEPLELKETVNPVKVIRIKEKKKG
;
A
#
# COMPACT_ATOMS: atom_id res chain seq x y z
N MET A 1 -1.76 -78.78 63.26
CA MET A 1 -0.43 -79.30 62.91
C MET A 1 -0.62 -80.43 61.90
N LYS A 2 -0.14 -80.24 60.67
CA LYS A 2 0.11 -81.28 59.67
C LYS A 2 1.48 -80.95 59.12
N ASP A 3 2.43 -81.84 59.35
CA ASP A 3 3.84 -81.63 59.13
C ASP A 3 4.25 -81.94 57.68
N ASN A 4 5.06 -81.03 57.14
CA ASN A 4 6.13 -81.17 56.16
C ASN A 4 5.88 -81.82 54.78
N ASN A 5 6.25 -81.08 53.73
CA ASN A 5 7.24 -81.61 52.79
C ASN A 5 8.08 -80.52 52.08
N TYR A 6 9.29 -80.93 51.71
CA TYR A 6 10.54 -80.20 51.45
C TYR A 6 10.62 -79.29 50.20
N ILE A 7 11.61 -78.38 50.23
CA ILE A 7 12.14 -77.51 49.16
C ILE A 7 13.40 -78.15 48.53
N PRO A 8 13.69 -77.93 47.22
CA PRO A 8 15.00 -77.35 46.86
C PRO A 8 14.83 -76.25 45.78
N GLU A 9 15.30 -75.02 46.00
CA GLU A 9 16.67 -74.53 45.77
C GLU A 9 17.10 -74.58 44.30
N ASN A 10 17.01 -73.44 43.62
CA ASN A 10 17.77 -73.14 42.40
C ASN A 10 17.71 -71.66 42.00
N ALA A 11 18.83 -71.01 42.26
CA ALA A 11 19.52 -70.01 41.42
C ALA A 11 18.86 -68.66 41.12
N ASN A 12 19.34 -67.64 41.85
CA ASN A 12 19.48 -66.26 41.36
C ASN A 12 20.50 -66.22 40.19
N PRO A 13 20.38 -65.26 39.25
CA PRO A 13 21.19 -64.07 39.45
C PRO A 13 20.45 -62.73 39.20
N ILE A 14 20.83 -61.80 40.07
CA ILE A 14 20.51 -60.38 40.10
C ILE A 14 21.01 -59.67 38.83
N LYS A 15 20.15 -58.85 38.19
CA LYS A 15 20.58 -57.60 37.54
C LYS A 15 19.65 -56.45 37.91
N LYS A 16 20.22 -55.50 38.65
CA LYS A 16 19.72 -54.16 38.93
C LYS A 16 19.65 -53.36 37.62
N ASP A 17 18.61 -52.55 37.40
CA ASP A 17 18.68 -51.09 37.52
C ASP A 17 17.48 -50.33 36.91
N LYS A 18 17.17 -49.23 37.60
CA LYS A 18 16.51 -47.98 37.15
C LYS A 18 15.01 -47.96 36.79
N LYS A 19 14.26 -47.52 37.81
CA LYS A 19 13.12 -46.58 37.79
C LYS A 19 12.90 -45.88 36.43
N ARG A 20 11.80 -46.18 35.74
CA ARG A 20 11.23 -45.30 34.71
C ARG A 20 10.23 -44.34 35.37
N LYS A 21 10.60 -43.06 35.42
CA LYS A 21 9.71 -41.94 35.77
C LYS A 21 8.58 -41.84 34.72
N PRO A 22 7.40 -41.30 35.06
CA PRO A 22 6.34 -41.05 34.09
C PRO A 22 6.89 -40.16 32.97
N SER A 23 6.73 -40.60 31.72
CA SER A 23 7.04 -39.78 30.56
C SER A 23 6.22 -38.50 30.66
N LYS A 24 6.90 -37.37 30.83
CA LYS A 24 6.31 -36.05 30.65
C LYS A 24 5.83 -35.99 29.19
N GLU A 25 4.53 -36.04 29.01
CA GLU A 25 3.86 -35.78 27.75
C GLU A 25 4.28 -34.36 27.33
N SER A 26 5.17 -34.31 26.35
CA SER A 26 5.63 -33.05 25.77
C SER A 26 4.39 -32.40 25.18
N LYS A 27 4.05 -31.21 25.69
CA LYS A 27 3.06 -30.33 25.07
C LYS A 27 3.50 -30.11 23.63
N LYS A 28 2.92 -30.88 22.70
CA LYS A 28 3.10 -30.73 21.27
C LYS A 28 2.58 -29.33 20.97
N ARG A 29 3.49 -28.39 20.68
CA ARG A 29 3.08 -27.07 20.19
C ARG A 29 2.28 -27.36 18.93
N THR A 30 1.00 -27.02 18.98
CA THR A 30 0.06 -27.21 17.89
C THR A 30 0.51 -26.35 16.72
N ASP A 31 0.95 -27.01 15.65
CA ASP A 31 1.19 -26.37 14.36
C ASP A 31 -0.17 -25.97 13.76
N SER A 32 -0.78 -24.89 14.24
CA SER A 32 -2.10 -24.43 13.79
C SER A 32 -2.13 -24.19 12.28
N ILE A 33 -1.00 -23.77 11.70
CA ILE A 33 -0.83 -23.64 10.24
C ILE A 33 -0.89 -25.03 9.57
N ALA A 34 -0.24 -26.05 10.14
CA ALA A 34 -0.29 -27.41 9.60
C ALA A 34 -1.69 -28.03 9.74
N GLN A 35 -2.43 -27.74 10.80
CA GLN A 35 -3.83 -28.17 10.96
C GLN A 35 -4.74 -27.56 9.90
N ILE A 36 -4.53 -26.29 9.55
CA ILE A 36 -5.24 -25.62 8.45
C ILE A 36 -4.87 -26.27 7.10
N MET A 37 -3.58 -26.54 6.86
CA MET A 37 -3.10 -27.19 5.62
C MET A 37 -3.62 -28.63 5.46
N ASN A 38 -3.79 -29.35 6.57
CA ASN A 38 -4.34 -30.71 6.58
C ASN A 38 -5.88 -30.73 6.44
N GLY A 39 -6.54 -29.57 6.42
CA GLY A 39 -7.98 -29.46 6.22
C GLY A 39 -8.84 -29.67 7.47
N ASP A 40 -8.25 -29.70 8.67
CA ASP A 40 -8.98 -29.91 9.93
C ASP A 40 -10.02 -28.80 10.21
N PHE A 41 -9.77 -27.60 9.68
CA PHE A 41 -10.68 -26.45 9.68
C PHE A 41 -11.98 -26.68 8.88
N LEU A 42 -11.98 -27.61 7.92
CA LEU A 42 -13.13 -27.92 7.06
C LEU A 42 -14.02 -29.03 7.62
N THR A 43 -13.70 -29.56 8.80
CA THR A 43 -14.50 -30.58 9.47
C THR A 43 -15.85 -30.01 9.92
N LYS A 44 -16.90 -30.85 9.92
CA LYS A 44 -18.26 -30.44 10.30
C LYS A 44 -18.30 -29.83 11.70
N ASP A 45 -17.63 -30.44 12.67
CA ASP A 45 -17.63 -29.97 14.06
C ASP A 45 -16.96 -28.61 14.20
N PHE A 46 -15.83 -28.40 13.51
CA PHE A 46 -15.14 -27.11 13.51
C PHE A 46 -16.00 -26.02 12.87
N VAL A 47 -16.61 -26.30 11.71
CA VAL A 47 -17.45 -25.33 10.98
C VAL A 47 -18.70 -24.96 11.78
N LEU A 48 -19.38 -25.93 12.38
CA LEU A 48 -20.58 -25.69 13.19
C LEU A 48 -20.26 -24.87 14.45
N ASN A 49 -19.12 -25.13 15.10
CA ASN A 49 -18.70 -24.39 16.29
C ASN A 49 -18.21 -22.96 15.97
N ASN A 50 -17.80 -22.68 14.73
CA ASN A 50 -17.27 -21.38 14.29
C ASN A 50 -18.14 -20.70 13.22
N LEU A 51 -19.41 -21.09 13.09
CA LEU A 51 -20.30 -20.67 12.01
C LEU A 51 -20.42 -19.14 11.89
N ASN A 52 -20.56 -18.44 13.02
CA ASN A 52 -20.66 -16.98 13.05
C ASN A 52 -19.42 -16.29 12.46
N TYR A 53 -18.23 -16.84 12.74
CA TYR A 53 -16.97 -16.31 12.23
C TYR A 53 -16.82 -16.58 10.73
N ILE A 54 -17.20 -17.78 10.27
CA ILE A 54 -17.19 -18.12 8.84
C ILE A 54 -18.16 -17.22 8.06
N PHE A 55 -19.37 -16.99 8.59
CA PHE A 55 -20.32 -16.06 8.00
C PHE A 55 -19.76 -14.64 7.91
N PHE A 56 -19.09 -14.17 8.96
CA PHE A 56 -18.41 -12.87 8.94
C PHE A 56 -17.33 -12.78 7.85
N LEU A 57 -16.53 -13.83 7.65
CA LEU A 57 -15.51 -13.87 6.59
C LEU A 57 -16.14 -13.86 5.19
N ILE A 58 -17.21 -14.64 4.98
CA ILE A 58 -17.94 -14.65 3.70
C ILE A 58 -18.53 -13.26 3.44
N PHE A 59 -19.14 -12.63 4.45
CA PHE A 59 -19.66 -11.27 4.35
C PHE A 59 -18.56 -10.27 3.99
N LEU A 60 -17.39 -10.35 4.63
CA LEU A 60 -16.24 -9.52 4.31
C LEU A 60 -15.75 -9.75 2.87
N MET A 61 -15.78 -10.99 2.40
CA MET A 61 -15.42 -11.35 1.03
C MET A 61 -16.37 -10.71 0.01
N VAL A 62 -17.68 -10.68 0.29
CA VAL A 62 -18.67 -9.95 -0.52
C VAL A 62 -18.40 -8.45 -0.52
N LEU A 63 -18.07 -7.84 0.63
CA LEU A 63 -17.73 -6.41 0.70
C LEU A 63 -16.49 -6.06 -0.14
N ILE A 64 -15.48 -6.93 -0.14
CA ILE A 64 -14.26 -6.74 -0.94
C ILE A 64 -14.59 -6.77 -2.43
N VAL A 65 -15.36 -7.76 -2.89
CA VAL A 65 -15.79 -7.84 -4.29
C VAL A 65 -16.63 -6.63 -4.67
N SER A 66 -17.56 -6.22 -3.80
CA SER A 66 -18.39 -5.03 -4.01
C SER A 66 -17.54 -3.76 -4.19
N LYS A 67 -16.51 -3.58 -3.35
CA LYS A 67 -15.56 -2.47 -3.50
C LYS A 67 -14.72 -2.57 -4.77
N GLY A 68 -14.39 -3.79 -5.23
CA GLY A 68 -13.60 -4.02 -6.44
C GLY A 68 -14.15 -3.33 -7.69
N TYR A 69 -15.47 -3.35 -7.88
CA TYR A 69 -16.12 -2.72 -9.05
C TYR A 69 -16.00 -1.18 -9.06
N TYR A 70 -15.85 -0.54 -7.90
CA TYR A 70 -15.72 0.91 -7.80
C TYR A 70 -14.33 1.40 -8.24
N VAL A 71 -13.29 0.59 -8.00
CA VAL A 71 -11.90 0.93 -8.33
C VAL A 71 -11.71 1.09 -9.83
N THR A 72 -12.33 0.22 -10.64
CA THR A 72 -12.19 0.26 -12.11
C THR A 72 -12.78 1.54 -12.71
N GLN A 73 -13.97 1.95 -12.28
CA GLN A 73 -14.60 3.18 -12.77
C GLN A 73 -13.81 4.41 -12.34
N LEU A 74 -13.41 4.47 -11.08
CA LEU A 74 -12.60 5.56 -10.56
C LEU A 74 -11.26 5.71 -11.29
N THR A 75 -10.61 4.60 -11.64
CA THR A 75 -9.35 4.62 -12.39
C THR A 75 -9.52 5.20 -13.79
N ASN A 76 -10.64 4.90 -14.46
CA ASN A 76 -10.95 5.47 -15.77
C ASN A 76 -11.21 6.97 -15.68
N ASP A 77 -12.01 7.40 -14.70
CA ASP A 77 -12.31 8.82 -14.48
C ASP A 77 -11.05 9.63 -14.18
N ILE A 78 -10.13 9.08 -13.39
CA ILE A 78 -8.81 9.67 -13.13
C ILE A 78 -8.02 9.81 -14.44
N SER A 79 -7.95 8.74 -15.24
CA SER A 79 -7.24 8.75 -16.52
C SER A 79 -7.76 9.82 -17.47
N ASP A 80 -9.08 9.97 -17.58
CA ASP A 80 -9.70 10.96 -18.46
C ASP A 80 -9.55 12.38 -17.92
N THR A 81 -9.65 12.58 -16.61
CA THR A 81 -9.36 13.86 -15.96
C THR A 81 -7.91 14.30 -16.19
N GLU A 82 -6.95 13.38 -16.07
CA GLU A 82 -5.54 13.67 -16.34
C GLU A 82 -5.30 14.00 -17.81
N LYS A 83 -5.95 13.30 -18.75
CA LYS A 83 -5.87 13.63 -20.18
C LYS A 83 -6.37 15.05 -20.44
N ASN A 84 -7.52 15.41 -19.88
CA ASN A 84 -8.07 16.75 -20.03
C ASN A 84 -7.13 17.82 -19.46
N LEU A 85 -6.56 17.57 -18.28
CA LEU A 85 -5.58 18.47 -17.68
C LEU A 85 -4.31 18.62 -18.55
N ARG A 86 -3.81 17.52 -19.13
CA ARG A 86 -2.67 17.56 -20.05
C ARG A 86 -3.00 18.37 -21.31
N ASN A 87 -4.18 18.18 -21.89
CA ASN A 87 -4.62 18.92 -23.08
C ASN A 87 -4.71 20.43 -22.79
N ILE A 88 -5.38 20.83 -21.70
CA ILE A 88 -5.49 22.24 -21.30
C ILE A 88 -4.11 22.86 -21.06
N ASN A 89 -3.20 22.13 -20.42
CA ASN A 89 -1.84 22.61 -20.21
C ASN A 89 -1.05 22.74 -21.52
N ALA A 90 -1.23 21.82 -22.47
CA ALA A 90 -0.61 21.90 -23.78
C ALA A 90 -1.10 23.16 -24.53
N ASP A 91 -2.41 23.39 -24.58
CA ASP A 91 -3.02 24.57 -25.21
C ASP A 91 -2.54 25.87 -24.55
N TYR A 92 -2.44 25.88 -23.22
CA TYR A 92 -1.91 27.02 -22.46
C TYR A 92 -0.45 27.31 -22.82
N VAL A 93 0.40 26.28 -22.82
CA VAL A 93 1.82 26.41 -23.14
C VAL A 93 2.01 26.88 -24.58
N GLU A 94 1.26 26.33 -25.53
CA GLU A 94 1.29 26.75 -26.93
C GLU A 94 0.86 28.21 -27.10
N THR A 95 -0.29 28.59 -26.51
CA THR A 95 -0.81 29.95 -26.60
C THR A 95 0.14 30.96 -25.96
N LYS A 96 0.73 30.60 -24.82
CA LYS A 96 1.74 31.41 -24.14
C LYS A 96 3.00 31.55 -24.99
N ALA A 97 3.51 30.46 -25.56
CA ALA A 97 4.68 30.49 -26.43
C ALA A 97 4.44 31.38 -27.66
N LYS A 98 3.25 31.29 -28.26
CA LYS A 98 2.85 32.17 -29.37
C LYS A 98 2.82 33.64 -28.95
N LEU A 99 2.30 33.96 -27.77
CA LEU A 99 2.31 35.33 -27.26
C LEU A 99 3.73 35.84 -27.01
N GLU A 100 4.60 35.02 -26.42
CA GLU A 100 6.00 35.34 -26.18
C GLU A 100 6.79 35.54 -27.49
N GLU A 101 6.51 34.75 -28.52
CA GLU A 101 7.05 34.91 -29.86
C GLU A 101 6.61 36.26 -30.46
N MET A 102 5.30 36.54 -30.46
CA MET A 102 4.76 37.80 -31.00
C MET A 102 5.27 39.05 -30.27
N THR A 103 5.48 38.96 -28.95
CA THR A 103 5.97 40.07 -28.12
C THR A 103 7.49 40.11 -28.03
N ARG A 104 8.20 39.14 -28.65
CA ARG A 104 9.65 39.11 -28.68
C ARG A 104 10.16 40.38 -29.36
N ARG A 105 11.09 41.09 -28.70
CA ARG A 105 11.68 42.35 -29.18
C ARG A 105 12.08 42.31 -30.66
N SER A 106 12.75 41.25 -31.10
CA SER A 106 13.18 41.09 -32.50
C SER A 106 12.02 40.98 -33.48
N GLU A 107 10.91 40.36 -33.08
CA GLU A 107 9.73 40.19 -33.92
C GLU A 107 8.86 41.45 -33.92
N MET A 108 8.72 42.09 -32.76
CA MET A 108 8.11 43.42 -32.61
C MET A 108 8.78 44.46 -33.50
N ILE A 109 10.12 44.53 -33.53
CA ILE A 109 10.85 45.46 -34.41
C ILE A 109 10.51 45.21 -35.88
N LYS A 110 10.53 43.95 -36.33
CA LYS A 110 10.16 43.58 -37.71
C LYS A 110 8.73 43.94 -38.05
N ARG A 111 7.78 43.71 -37.13
CA ARG A 111 6.36 44.03 -37.33
C ARG A 111 6.08 45.54 -37.36
N LEU A 112 6.90 46.33 -36.66
CA LEU A 112 6.77 47.79 -36.58
C LEU A 112 7.57 48.54 -37.67
N GLU A 113 8.43 47.84 -38.41
CA GLU A 113 9.24 48.41 -39.51
C GLU A 113 8.40 49.10 -40.60
N PRO A 114 7.26 48.55 -41.08
CA PRO A 114 6.41 49.22 -42.08
C PRO A 114 5.71 50.48 -41.55
N LEU A 115 5.61 50.63 -40.22
CA LEU A 115 5.01 51.79 -39.57
C LEU A 115 6.05 52.89 -39.32
N GLU A 116 7.31 52.69 -39.76
CA GLU A 116 8.46 53.58 -39.51
C GLU A 116 8.75 53.83 -38.02
N LEU A 117 8.20 53.00 -37.13
CA LEU A 117 8.35 53.11 -35.69
C LEU A 117 9.67 52.47 -35.26
N LYS A 118 10.59 53.30 -34.75
CA LYS A 118 11.90 52.86 -34.24
C LYS A 118 11.88 52.70 -32.73
N GLU A 119 12.52 51.63 -32.26
CA GLU A 119 12.70 51.41 -30.83
C GLU A 119 13.55 52.52 -30.21
N THR A 120 13.11 53.05 -29.06
CA THR A 120 13.88 54.03 -28.31
C THR A 120 15.00 53.34 -27.55
N VAL A 121 16.25 53.65 -27.90
CA VAL A 121 17.45 53.07 -27.26
C VAL A 121 17.82 53.82 -25.96
N ASN A 122 17.35 55.07 -25.83
CA ASN A 122 17.68 55.92 -24.69
C ASN A 122 16.72 55.69 -23.50
N PRO A 123 17.23 55.67 -22.27
CA PRO A 123 16.38 55.57 -21.08
C PRO A 123 15.43 56.79 -20.97
N VAL A 124 14.22 56.54 -20.47
CA VAL A 124 13.21 57.59 -20.25
C VAL A 124 13.75 58.63 -19.26
N LYS A 125 13.80 59.90 -19.69
CA LYS A 125 14.14 61.02 -18.80
C LYS A 125 12.96 61.32 -17.88
N VAL A 126 13.09 60.99 -16.60
CA VAL A 126 12.14 61.40 -15.57
C VAL A 126 12.43 62.83 -15.13
N ILE A 127 11.44 63.72 -15.28
CA ILE A 127 11.52 65.09 -14.75
C ILE A 127 10.98 65.05 -13.31
N ARG A 128 11.88 65.12 -12.32
CA ARG A 128 11.48 65.28 -10.91
C ARG A 128 11.37 66.76 -10.57
N ILE A 129 10.17 67.21 -10.25
CA ILE A 129 9.93 68.57 -9.74
C ILE A 129 10.48 68.62 -8.31
N LYS A 130 11.52 69.42 -8.08
CA LYS A 130 11.98 69.73 -6.72
C LYS A 130 11.08 70.81 -6.14
N GLU A 131 10.24 70.45 -5.18
CA GLU A 131 9.51 71.45 -4.40
C GLU A 131 10.51 72.32 -3.64
N LYS A 132 10.49 73.64 -3.91
CA LYS A 132 11.25 74.63 -3.15
C LYS A 132 10.70 74.64 -1.72
N LYS A 133 11.51 74.21 -0.75
CA LYS A 133 11.27 74.50 0.68
C LYS A 133 11.13 76.01 0.82
N LYS A 134 9.92 76.47 1.18
CA LYS A 134 9.69 77.82 1.69
C LYS A 134 10.39 77.90 3.05
N GLY A 135 11.42 78.75 3.12
CA GLY A 135 12.01 79.18 4.39
C GLY A 135 11.11 80.19 5.09
#